data_AF-A0A2A6C6K5-F1
#
_entry.id   AF-A0A2A6C6K5-F1
#
_cell.length_a   1.000
_cell.length_b   1.000
_cell.length_c   1.000
_cell.angle_alpha   90.00
_cell.angle_beta   90.00
_cell.angle_gamma   90.00
#
_symmetry.space_group_name_H-M   'P 1'
#
loop_
_entity.id
_entity.type
_entity.pdbx_description
1 polymer ?
#
loop_
_entity_poly.entity_id
_entity_poly.type
_entity_poly.pdbx_seq_one_letter_code
_entity_poly.pdbx_strand_id
1 'polypeptide(L)'
;MIELNGIDRVGQVPFHDDTKLRDWMYEVYRQKDEMLANYYAKGVFHDGEEGTRVEFSWTKIIGQYSFWFGSFIAQYYIYKWVLFQLLGLLLAPFGLGW
;
A
#
# COMPACT_ATOMS: atom_id res chain seq x y z
N MET A 1 -4.32 -11.86 7.44
CA MET A 1 -5.46 -11.37 6.64
C MET A 1 -6.67 -11.76 7.46
N ILE A 2 -7.29 -10.82 8.17
CA ILE A 2 -8.55 -11.12 8.88
C ILE A 2 -9.55 -11.28 7.74
N GLU A 3 -9.92 -12.51 7.44
CA GLU A 3 -11.01 -12.75 6.53
C GLU A 3 -12.28 -12.21 7.20
N LEU A 4 -12.70 -11.01 6.80
CA LEU A 4 -14.04 -10.48 7.05
C LEU A 4 -15.06 -11.30 6.23
N ASN A 5 -15.06 -12.63 6.38
CA ASN A 5 -15.86 -13.60 5.64
C ASN A 5 -17.38 -13.36 5.78
N GLY A 6 -17.79 -12.51 6.74
CA GLY A 6 -19.17 -12.08 6.91
C GLY A 6 -19.57 -10.83 6.13
N ILE A 7 -18.68 -9.83 6.01
CA ILE A 7 -19.08 -8.44 5.73
C ILE A 7 -18.76 -8.03 4.29
N ASP A 8 -17.68 -8.55 3.70
CA ASP A 8 -17.23 -8.20 2.35
C ASP A 8 -17.71 -9.22 1.31
N ARG A 9 -19.02 -9.52 1.29
CA ARG A 9 -19.61 -10.39 0.26
C ARG A 9 -19.82 -9.62 -1.05
N VAL A 10 -18.71 -9.24 -1.69
CA VAL A 10 -18.67 -8.49 -2.97
C VAL A 10 -19.48 -9.20 -4.08
N GLY A 11 -19.60 -10.53 -4.01
CA GLY A 11 -20.39 -11.33 -4.96
C GLY A 11 -21.90 -11.43 -4.68
N GLN A 12 -22.41 -10.93 -3.55
CA GLN A 12 -23.84 -11.00 -3.18
C GLN A 12 -24.56 -9.64 -3.27
N VAL A 13 -23.90 -8.62 -3.81
CA VAL A 13 -24.46 -7.28 -3.89
C VAL A 13 -25.56 -7.23 -4.96
N PRO A 14 -26.81 -6.91 -4.62
CA PRO A 14 -27.91 -6.89 -5.57
C PRO A 14 -27.89 -5.59 -6.38
N PHE A 15 -26.94 -5.45 -7.32
CA PHE A 15 -26.79 -4.25 -8.16
C PHE A 15 -27.95 -4.02 -9.14
N HIS A 16 -28.81 -5.00 -9.34
CA HIS A 16 -29.86 -4.97 -10.37
C HIS A 16 -31.23 -4.51 -9.82
N ASP A 17 -31.33 -4.22 -8.53
CA ASP A 17 -32.56 -3.81 -7.85
C ASP A 17 -32.23 -2.78 -6.75
N ASP A 18 -32.52 -1.50 -7.01
CA ASP A 18 -32.19 -0.37 -6.14
C ASP A 18 -32.78 -0.51 -4.73
N THR A 19 -33.95 -1.14 -4.59
CA THR A 19 -34.61 -1.31 -3.29
C THR A 19 -33.85 -2.32 -2.46
N LYS A 20 -33.49 -3.45 -3.07
CA LYS A 20 -32.69 -4.50 -2.41
C LYS A 20 -31.25 -4.05 -2.16
N LEU A 21 -30.69 -3.21 -3.04
CA LEU A 21 -29.37 -2.62 -2.86
C LEU A 21 -29.34 -1.73 -1.62
N ARG A 22 -30.35 -0.87 -1.47
CA ARG A 22 -30.49 0.00 -0.31
C ARG A 22 -30.65 -0.79 0.98
N ASP A 23 -31.52 -1.80 0.98
CA ASP A 23 -31.76 -2.62 2.17
C ASP A 23 -30.51 -3.44 2.54
N TRP A 24 -29.77 -3.94 1.55
CA TRP A 24 -28.47 -4.58 1.74
C TRP A 24 -27.42 -3.62 2.31
N MET A 25 -27.34 -2.38 1.79
CA MET A 25 -26.43 -1.36 2.31
C MET A 25 -26.72 -1.03 3.77
N TYR A 26 -28.00 -0.84 4.14
CA TYR A 26 -28.38 -0.55 5.53
C TYR A 26 -28.03 -1.69 6.47
N GLU A 27 -28.22 -2.94 6.05
CA GLU A 27 -27.83 -4.11 6.83
C GLU A 27 -26.31 -4.15 7.07
N VAL A 28 -25.51 -3.90 6.03
CA VAL A 28 -24.05 -3.84 6.14
C VAL A 28 -23.59 -2.71 7.05
N TYR A 29 -24.19 -1.52 6.94
CA TYR A 29 -23.85 -0.40 7.81
C TYR A 29 -24.19 -0.68 9.27
N ARG A 30 -25.36 -1.28 9.54
CA ARG A 30 -25.74 -1.68 10.90
C ARG A 30 -24.73 -2.67 11.50
N GLN A 31 -24.32 -3.68 10.73
CA GLN A 31 -23.33 -4.66 11.20
C GLN A 31 -21.98 -4.02 11.51
N LYS A 32 -21.55 -3.04 10.69
CA LYS A 32 -20.32 -2.27 10.97
C LYS A 32 -20.46 -1.41 12.21
N ASP A 33 -21.57 -0.70 12.38
CA ASP A 33 -21.82 0.12 13.57
C ASP A 33 -21.88 -0.73 14.85
N GLU A 34 -22.49 -1.91 14.81
CA GLU A 34 -22.51 -2.85 15.93
C GLU A 34 -21.09 -3.36 16.28
N MET A 35 -20.27 -3.65 15.27
CA MET A 35 -18.88 -4.05 15.46
C MET A 35 -18.03 -2.92 16.07
N LEU A 36 -18.21 -1.68 15.60
CA LEU A 36 -17.56 -0.49 16.16
C LEU A 36 -18.03 -0.22 17.59
N ALA A 37 -19.33 -0.33 17.86
CA ALA A 37 -19.89 -0.14 19.20
C ALA A 37 -19.35 -1.18 20.20
N ASN A 38 -19.25 -2.45 19.80
CA ASN A 38 -18.62 -3.50 20.60
C ASN A 38 -17.14 -3.21 20.85
N TYR A 39 -16.41 -2.75 19.83
CA TYR A 39 -15.00 -2.36 19.98
C TYR A 39 -14.82 -1.22 20.99
N TYR A 40 -15.67 -0.18 20.95
CA TYR A 40 -15.59 0.92 21.91
C TYR A 40 -16.00 0.50 23.33
N ALA A 41 -16.94 -0.42 23.47
CA ALA A 41 -17.44 -0.86 24.78
C ALA A 41 -16.54 -1.90 25.47
N LYS A 42 -16.02 -2.87 24.70
CA LYS A 42 -15.30 -4.04 25.22
C LYS A 42 -13.84 -4.10 24.82
N GLY A 43 -13.39 -3.25 23.88
CA GLY A 43 -12.03 -3.28 23.34
C GLY A 43 -11.75 -4.42 22.36
N VAL A 44 -12.79 -5.17 21.94
CA VAL A 44 -12.67 -6.34 21.07
C VAL A 44 -13.68 -6.22 19.93
N PHE A 45 -13.27 -6.56 18.71
CA PHE A 45 -14.11 -6.46 17.51
C PHE A 45 -15.16 -7.59 17.41
N HIS A 46 -14.86 -8.79 17.90
CA HIS A 46 -15.79 -9.93 18.00
C HIS A 46 -15.59 -10.64 19.34
N ASP A 47 -16.68 -11.01 20.02
CA ASP A 47 -16.61 -11.82 21.24
C ASP A 47 -16.03 -13.21 20.90
N GLY A 48 -14.81 -13.51 21.36
CA GLY A 48 -14.18 -14.83 21.23
C GLY A 48 -13.10 -14.99 20.15
N GLU A 49 -12.81 -13.96 19.35
CA GLU A 49 -11.68 -13.97 18.41
C GLU A 49 -10.61 -12.95 18.83
N GLU A 50 -9.42 -13.43 19.17
CA GLU A 50 -8.25 -12.56 19.37
C GLU A 50 -7.86 -11.94 18.04
N GLY A 51 -8.35 -10.72 17.79
CA GLY A 51 -8.06 -9.96 16.58
C GLY A 51 -6.55 -9.91 16.33
N THR A 52 -6.10 -10.53 15.24
CA THR A 52 -4.68 -10.55 14.89
C THR A 52 -4.30 -9.14 14.44
N ARG A 53 -3.65 -8.38 15.32
CA ARG A 53 -3.11 -7.06 15.00
C ARG A 53 -2.17 -7.22 13.81
N VAL A 54 -2.54 -6.64 12.67
CA VAL A 54 -1.63 -6.55 11.52
C VAL A 54 -0.55 -5.55 11.89
N GLU A 55 0.52 -6.02 12.49
CA GLU A 55 1.72 -5.22 12.70
C GLU A 55 2.34 -4.96 11.33
N PHE A 56 1.96 -3.82 10.74
CA PHE A 56 2.69 -3.28 9.61
C PHE A 56 4.14 -3.07 10.05
N SER A 57 5.02 -3.96 9.59
CA SER A 57 6.45 -3.86 9.83
C SER A 57 6.97 -2.60 9.12
N TRP A 58 7.06 -1.52 9.89
CA TRP A 58 7.65 -0.24 9.46
C TRP A 58 9.06 -0.44 8.91
N THR A 59 9.82 -1.39 9.46
CA THR A 59 11.13 -1.80 8.97
C THR A 59 11.10 -2.33 7.53
N LYS A 60 10.05 -3.06 7.13
CA LYS A 60 9.89 -3.55 5.75
C LYS A 60 9.64 -2.40 4.77
N ILE A 61 8.83 -1.43 5.17
CA ILE A 61 8.53 -0.23 4.36
C ILE A 61 9.79 0.63 4.20
N ILE A 62 10.48 0.92 5.30
CA ILE A 62 11.71 1.71 5.31
C ILE A 62 12.81 1.02 4.50
N GLY A 63 12.98 -0.30 4.66
CA GLY A 63 13.96 -1.06 3.90
C GLY A 63 13.72 -1.00 2.38
N GLN A 64 12.47 -1.10 1.96
CA GLN A 64 12.12 -1.02 0.55
C GLN A 64 12.39 0.38 -0.03
N TYR A 65 12.01 1.45 0.67
CA TYR A 65 12.31 2.80 0.21
C TYR A 65 13.82 3.08 0.17
N SER A 66 14.55 2.73 1.22
CA SER A 66 16.01 2.91 1.29
C SER A 66 16.73 2.17 0.16
N PHE A 67 16.26 0.97 -0.21
CA PHE A 67 16.81 0.22 -1.33
C PHE A 67 16.62 0.96 -2.66
N TRP A 68 15.42 1.46 -2.95
CA TRP A 68 15.14 2.19 -4.19
C TRP A 68 15.90 3.52 -4.27
N PHE A 69 15.94 4.29 -3.19
CA PHE A 69 16.71 5.54 -3.15
C PHE A 69 18.22 5.28 -3.29
N GLY A 70 18.75 4.29 -2.59
CA GLY A 70 20.16 3.91 -2.69
C GLY A 70 20.53 3.45 -4.11
N SER A 71 19.69 2.61 -4.72
CA SER A 71 19.87 2.14 -6.10
C SER A 71 19.86 3.29 -7.10
N PHE A 72 18.92 4.22 -6.97
CA PHE A 72 18.83 5.40 -7.83
C PHE A 72 20.06 6.30 -7.72
N ILE A 73 20.55 6.56 -6.51
CA ILE A 73 21.76 7.36 -6.27
C ILE A 73 22.98 6.68 -6.90
N ALA A 74 23.15 5.37 -6.69
CA ALA A 74 24.27 4.62 -7.27
C ALA A 74 24.25 4.68 -8.81
N GLN A 75 23.08 4.50 -9.41
CA GLN A 75 22.90 4.63 -10.86
C GLN A 75 23.24 6.04 -11.33
N TYR A 76 22.79 7.08 -10.65
CA TYR A 76 23.09 8.47 -11.01
C TYR A 76 24.60 8.74 -11.06
N TYR A 77 25.38 8.27 -10.08
CA TYR A 77 26.83 8.43 -10.08
C TYR A 77 27.51 7.68 -11.23
N ILE A 78 27.08 6.44 -11.51
CA ILE A 78 27.62 5.64 -12.61
C ILE A 78 27.34 6.32 -13.95
N TYR A 79 26.09 6.73 -14.20
CA TYR A 79 25.72 7.42 -15.44
C TYR A 79 26.42 8.76 -15.60
N LYS A 80 26.55 9.53 -14.51
CA LYS A 80 27.33 10.77 -14.52
C LYS A 80 28.78 10.49 -14.92
N TRP A 81 29.42 9.49 -14.33
CA TRP A 81 30.79 9.12 -14.67
C TRP A 81 30.94 8.71 -16.14
N VAL A 82 30.07 7.83 -16.64
CA VAL A 82 30.06 7.42 -18.05
C VAL A 82 29.85 8.63 -18.98
N LEU A 83 28.92 9.52 -18.65
CA LEU A 83 28.66 10.74 -19.43
C LEU A 83 29.89 11.64 -19.49
N PHE A 84 30.60 11.84 -18.38
CA PHE A 84 31.85 12.61 -18.35
C PHE A 84 32.95 11.97 -19.22
N GLN A 85 33.09 10.64 -19.20
CA GLN A 85 34.04 9.93 -20.06
C GLN A 85 33.69 10.09 -21.54
N LEU A 86 32.41 9.96 -21.91
CA LEU A 86 31.94 10.14 -23.27
C LEU A 86 32.11 11.58 -23.77
N LEU A 87 31.78 12.57 -22.94
CA LEU A 87 32.01 13.98 -23.25
C LEU A 87 33.50 14.29 -23.41
N GLY A 88 34.36 13.73 -22.56
CA GLY A 88 35.81 13.84 -22.68
C GLY A 88 36.32 13.29 -24.02
N LEU A 89 35.89 12.09 -24.41
CA LEU A 89 36.23 11.48 -25.70
C LEU A 89 35.71 12.31 -26.89
N LEU A 90 34.50 12.86 -26.79
CA LEU A 90 33.89 13.67 -27.86
C LEU A 90 34.55 15.04 -28.00
N LEU A 91 35.02 15.64 -26.91
CA LEU A 91 35.68 16.95 -26.89
C LEU A 91 37.20 16.87 -27.09
N ALA A 92 37.79 15.69 -26.95
CA ALA A 92 39.21 15.43 -27.22
C ALA A 92 39.73 15.97 -28.58
N PRO A 93 39.04 15.77 -29.73
CA PRO A 93 39.50 16.33 -31.01
C PRO A 93 39.44 17.86 -31.08
N PHE A 94 38.71 18.53 -30.18
CA PHE A 94 38.61 19.99 -30.11
C PHE A 94 39.60 20.61 -29.12
N GLY A 95 40.51 19.83 -28.52
CA GLY A 95 41.47 20.32 -27.53
C GLY A 95 40.86 20.82 -26.22
N LEU A 96 39.57 20.53 -26.00
CA LEU A 96 38.78 20.91 -24.81
C LEU A 96 38.58 19.74 -23.84
N GLY A 97 39.41 18.70 -23.94
CA GLY A 97 39.45 17.60 -22.99
C GLY A 97 40.06 18.04 -21.66
N TRP A 98 39.57 17.44 -20.56
CA TRP A 98 40.22 17.53 -19.25
C TRP A 98 41.52 16.73 -19.22
#